data_AF-A0A813U631-F1
#
_entry.id   AF-A0A813U631-F1
#
_cell.length_a   1.000
_cell.length_b   1.000
_cell.length_c   1.000
_cell.angle_alpha   90.00
_cell.angle_beta   90.00
_cell.angle_gamma   90.00
#
_symmetry.space_group_name_H-M   'P 1'
#
loop_
_entity.id
_entity.type
_entity.pdbx_description
1 polymer ?
#
loop_
_entity_poly.entity_id
_entity_poly.type
_entity_poly.pdbx_seq_one_letter_code
_entity_poly.pdbx_strand_id
1 'polypeptide(L)'
;MDIGRIKVNQSNFDGALDDFSRAVALLQEYDPLNHSELVIDLEWIASIYNQKQCYHRAIEYLQQCLLIQEASLSPKHVSIVKTLTILAEVHRKSFLTRS
;
A
#
# COMPACT_ATOMS: atom_id res chain seq x y z
N MET A 1 15.10 -9.80 1.45
CA MET A 1 14.50 -10.49 0.29
C MET A 1 13.09 -10.87 0.70
N ASP A 2 12.16 -9.95 0.54
CA ASP A 2 10.84 -10.06 1.18
C ASP A 2 9.98 -11.09 0.46
N ILE A 3 9.69 -12.17 1.17
CA ILE A 3 8.86 -13.29 0.75
C ILE A 3 7.51 -12.80 0.20
N GLY A 4 6.99 -11.68 0.74
CA GLY A 4 5.79 -11.01 0.25
C GLY A 4 5.85 -10.62 -1.23
N ARG A 5 6.98 -10.07 -1.71
CA ARG A 5 7.15 -9.68 -3.13
C ARG A 5 7.16 -10.88 -4.08
N ILE A 6 7.76 -12.00 -3.65
CA ILE A 6 7.80 -13.24 -4.44
C ILE A 6 6.39 -13.86 -4.54
N LYS A 7 5.61 -13.81 -3.46
CA LYS A 7 4.25 -14.36 -3.41
C LYS A 7 3.24 -13.59 -4.27
N VAL A 8 3.38 -12.26 -4.38
CA VAL A 8 2.56 -11.45 -5.31
C VAL A 8 2.73 -11.93 -6.75
N ASN A 9 3.95 -12.30 -7.16
CA ASN A 9 4.21 -12.86 -8.49
C ASN A 9 3.65 -14.29 -8.68
N GLN A 10 3.38 -15.01 -7.59
CA GLN A 10 2.85 -16.38 -7.62
C GLN A 10 1.31 -16.46 -7.49
N SER A 11 0.60 -15.33 -7.63
CA SER A 11 -0.88 -15.23 -7.47
C SER A 11 -1.42 -15.63 -6.10
N ASN A 12 -0.56 -15.83 -5.09
CA ASN A 12 -0.97 -16.09 -3.72
C ASN A 12 -1.09 -14.76 -2.95
N PHE A 13 -2.18 -14.04 -3.23
CA PHE A 13 -2.45 -12.74 -2.64
C PHE A 13 -2.69 -12.80 -1.13
N ASP A 14 -3.33 -13.86 -0.64
CA ASP A 14 -3.67 -13.98 0.78
C ASP A 14 -2.41 -14.22 1.63
N GLY A 15 -1.53 -15.11 1.18
CA GLY A 15 -0.24 -15.32 1.85
C GLY A 15 0.71 -14.13 1.78
N ALA A 16 0.58 -13.27 0.75
CA ALA A 16 1.33 -12.02 0.66
C ALA A 16 0.76 -10.95 1.61
N LEU A 17 -0.57 -10.82 1.69
CA LEU A 17 -1.24 -9.90 2.60
C LEU A 17 -0.89 -10.19 4.07
N ASP A 18 -0.86 -11.47 4.46
CA ASP A 18 -0.51 -11.88 5.82
C ASP A 18 0.93 -11.48 6.18
N ASP A 19 1.88 -11.69 5.25
CA ASP A 19 3.28 -11.35 5.47
C ASP A 19 3.49 -9.84 5.55
N PHE A 20 2.90 -9.06 4.62
CA PHE A 20 2.99 -7.61 4.65
C PHE A 20 2.28 -7.01 5.87
N SER A 21 1.13 -7.55 6.28
CA SER A 21 0.42 -7.07 7.47
C SER A 21 1.23 -7.31 8.75
N ARG A 22 1.93 -8.46 8.82
CA ARG A 22 2.85 -8.75 9.92
C ARG A 22 4.06 -7.82 9.91
N ALA A 23 4.62 -7.53 8.73
CA ALA A 23 5.73 -6.59 8.59
C ALA A 23 5.34 -5.18 9.04
N VAL A 24 4.17 -4.68 8.62
CA VAL A 24 3.61 -3.39 9.06
C VAL A 24 3.48 -3.34 10.58
N ALA A 25 2.91 -4.38 11.21
CA ALA A 25 2.75 -4.42 12.67
C ALA A 25 4.10 -4.39 13.40
N LEU A 26 5.09 -5.15 12.93
CA LEU A 26 6.43 -5.17 13.52
C LEU A 26 7.18 -3.86 13.33
N LEU A 27 7.09 -3.25 12.14
CA LEU A 27 7.70 -1.94 11.88
C LEU A 27 7.08 -0.86 12.77
N GLN A 28 5.75 -0.89 12.98
CA GLN A 28 5.09 0.04 13.89
C GLN A 28 5.48 -0.15 15.36
N GLU A 29 5.75 -1.39 15.79
CA GLU A 29 6.11 -1.72 17.17
C GLU A 29 7.59 -1.46 17.48
N TYR A 30 8.50 -1.86 16.57
CA TYR A 30 9.94 -1.90 16.85
C TYR A 30 10.75 -0.80 16.17
N ASP A 31 10.28 -0.24 15.06
CA ASP A 31 11.01 0.78 14.31
C ASP A 31 10.07 1.79 13.63
N PRO A 32 9.30 2.57 14.42
CA PRO A 32 8.29 3.48 13.90
C PRO A 32 8.87 4.61 13.03
N LEU A 33 10.19 4.79 13.02
CA LEU A 33 10.90 5.77 12.19
C LEU A 33 11.29 5.21 10.81
N ASN A 34 11.19 3.90 10.59
CA ASN A 34 11.48 3.26 9.31
C ASN A 34 10.32 3.42 8.34
N HIS A 35 10.06 4.68 8.01
CA HIS A 35 8.96 5.12 7.16
C HIS A 35 9.08 4.60 5.72
N SER A 36 10.30 4.36 5.22
CA SER A 36 10.51 3.89 3.84
C SER A 36 10.05 2.44 3.62
N GLU A 37 10.43 1.51 4.50
CA GLU A 37 9.97 0.12 4.39
C GLU A 37 8.46 0.01 4.68
N LEU A 38 7.97 0.74 5.68
CA LEU A 38 6.55 0.79 6.01
C LEU A 38 5.70 1.27 4.82
N VAL A 39 6.15 2.30 4.11
CA VAL A 39 5.50 2.81 2.90
C VAL A 39 5.45 1.75 1.80
N ILE A 40 6.53 1.01 1.58
CA ILE A 40 6.60 -0.04 0.56
C ILE A 40 5.60 -1.16 0.87
N ASP A 41 5.54 -1.62 2.11
CA ASP A 41 4.62 -2.70 2.51
C ASP A 41 3.16 -2.26 2.38
N LEU A 42 2.82 -1.03 2.76
CA LEU A 42 1.48 -0.47 2.59
C LEU A 42 1.09 -0.34 1.10
N GLU A 43 2.02 0.05 0.23
CA GLU A 43 1.79 0.10 -1.22
C GLU A 43 1.50 -1.29 -1.81
N TRP A 44 2.20 -2.33 -1.34
CA TRP A 44 1.93 -3.70 -1.78
C TRP A 44 0.57 -4.19 -1.33
N ILE A 45 0.20 -3.96 -0.07
CA ILE A 45 -1.12 -4.31 0.45
C ILE A 45 -2.22 -3.61 -0.37
N ALA A 46 -2.07 -2.32 -0.63
CA ALA A 46 -3.00 -1.57 -1.47
C ALA A 46 -3.10 -2.12 -2.89
N SER A 47 -1.97 -2.46 -3.51
CA SER A 47 -1.92 -3.06 -4.85
C SER A 47 -2.66 -4.40 -4.89
N ILE A 48 -2.45 -5.26 -3.89
CA ILE A 48 -3.15 -6.54 -3.78
C ILE A 48 -4.65 -6.31 -3.64
N TYR A 49 -5.10 -5.39 -2.77
CA TYR A 49 -6.53 -5.10 -2.63
C TYR A 49 -7.15 -4.49 -3.89
N ASN A 50 -6.41 -3.67 -4.63
CA ASN A 50 -6.83 -3.15 -5.94
C ASN A 50 -7.03 -4.29 -6.96
N GLN A 51 -6.12 -5.27 -6.99
CA GLN A 51 -6.24 -6.46 -7.84
C GLN A 51 -7.42 -7.35 -7.43
N LYS A 52 -7.70 -7.47 -6.12
CA LYS A 52 -8.89 -8.17 -5.58
C LYS A 52 -10.19 -7.36 -5.70
N GLN A 53 -10.18 -6.21 -6.38
CA GLN A 53 -11.32 -5.29 -6.53
C GLN A 53 -11.91 -4.78 -5.19
N CYS A 54 -11.19 -4.94 -4.10
CA CYS A 54 -11.54 -4.44 -2.77
C CYS A 54 -11.08 -2.99 -2.63
N TYR A 55 -11.64 -2.10 -3.46
CA TYR A 55 -11.15 -0.74 -3.62
C TYR A 55 -11.18 0.09 -2.33
N HIS A 56 -12.15 -0.15 -1.43
CA HIS A 56 -12.23 0.55 -0.14
C HIS A 56 -10.96 0.32 0.70
N ARG A 57 -10.52 -0.93 0.85
CA ARG A 57 -9.27 -1.25 1.57
C ARG A 57 -8.07 -0.68 0.83
N ALA A 58 -8.02 -0.81 -0.50
CA ALA A 58 -6.92 -0.25 -1.28
C ALA A 58 -6.76 1.26 -1.04
N ILE A 59 -7.87 2.02 -0.98
CA ILE A 59 -7.85 3.46 -0.68
C ILE A 59 -7.34 3.72 0.74
N GLU A 60 -7.82 2.98 1.76
CA GLU A 60 -7.37 3.13 3.14
C GLU A 60 -5.85 2.97 3.28
N TYR A 61 -5.27 1.93 2.66
CA TYR A 61 -3.83 1.69 2.71
C TYR A 61 -3.03 2.74 1.91
N LEU A 62 -3.55 3.22 0.77
CA LEU A 62 -2.91 4.31 0.02
C LEU A 62 -2.94 5.63 0.79
N GLN A 63 -4.00 5.91 1.54
CA GLN A 63 -4.09 7.10 2.39
C GLN A 63 -3.08 7.05 3.55
N GLN A 64 -2.89 5.88 4.17
CA GLN A 64 -1.84 5.69 5.18
C GLN A 64 -0.44 5.92 4.59
N CYS A 65 -0.19 5.39 3.41
CA CYS A 65 1.05 5.61 2.68
C CYS A 65 1.31 7.09 2.40
N LEU A 66 0.30 7.81 1.91
CA LEU A 66 0.37 9.24 1.64
C LEU A 66 0.69 10.03 2.92
N LEU A 67 0.02 9.74 4.04
CA LEU A 67 0.23 10.42 5.30
C LEU A 67 1.67 10.27 5.82
N ILE A 68 2.25 9.07 5.70
CA ILE A 68 3.66 8.83 6.07
C ILE A 68 4.61 9.56 5.13
N GLN A 69 4.36 9.50 3.81
CA GLN A 69 5.18 10.17 2.82
C GLN A 69 5.14 11.70 2.98
N GLU A 70 3.99 12.30 3.27
CA GLU A 70 3.85 13.74 3.52
C GLU A 70 4.54 14.18 4.82
N ALA A 71 4.62 13.30 5.82
CA ALA A 71 5.33 13.58 7.07
C ALA A 71 6.86 13.47 6.93
N SER A 72 7.35 12.57 6.08
CA SER A 72 8.79 12.27 5.97
C SER A 72 9.48 12.87 4.74
N LEU A 73 8.74 13.22 3.69
CA LEU A 73 9.30 13.62 2.39
C LEU A 73 8.86 15.02 2.00
N SER A 74 9.65 15.68 1.15
CA SER A 74 9.28 16.96 0.56
C SER A 74 7.98 16.81 -0.26
N PRO A 75 7.07 17.80 -0.27
CA PRO A 75 5.76 17.69 -0.95
C PRO A 75 5.82 17.41 -2.47
N LYS A 76 6.98 17.65 -3.10
CA LYS A 76 7.24 17.38 -4.53
C LYS A 76 7.94 16.04 -4.78
N HIS A 77 8.03 15.18 -3.76
CA HIS A 77 8.69 13.89 -3.89
C HIS A 77 7.91 12.99 -4.85
N VAL A 78 8.63 12.27 -5.71
CA VAL A 78 8.05 11.41 -6.75
C VAL A 78 7.13 10.32 -6.18
N SER A 79 7.39 9.85 -4.96
CA SER A 79 6.55 8.86 -4.28
C SER A 79 5.14 9.40 -4.01
N ILE A 80 5.02 10.64 -3.50
CA ILE A 80 3.72 11.28 -3.22
C ILE A 80 2.88 11.36 -4.50
N VAL A 81 3.52 11.77 -5.61
CA VAL A 81 2.87 11.86 -6.92
C VAL A 81 2.37 10.48 -7.40
N LYS A 82 3.18 9.43 -7.21
CA LYS A 82 2.78 8.05 -7.54
C LYS A 82 1.59 7.60 -6.71
N THR A 83 1.64 7.77 -5.39
CA THR A 83 0.56 7.36 -4.48
C THR A 83 -0.75 8.08 -4.82
N LEU A 84 -0.71 9.38 -5.10
CA LEU A 84 -1.88 10.16 -5.54
C LEU A 84 -2.44 9.66 -6.88
N THR A 85 -1.57 9.30 -7.83
CA THR A 85 -1.99 8.77 -9.14
C THR A 85 -2.72 7.43 -8.99
N ILE A 86 -2.17 6.52 -8.17
CA ILE A 86 -2.80 5.22 -7.90
C ILE A 86 -4.14 5.43 -7.17
N LEU A 87 -4.19 6.32 -6.19
CA LEU A 87 -5.41 6.65 -5.45
C LEU A 87 -6.51 7.16 -6.39
N ALA A 88 -6.19 8.07 -7.32
CA ALA A 88 -7.12 8.55 -8.34
C ALA A 88 -7.64 7.40 -9.25
N GLU A 89 -6.77 6.49 -9.66
CA GLU A 89 -7.17 5.32 -10.45
C GLU A 89 -8.13 4.40 -9.68
N VAL A 90 -7.80 4.10 -8.42
CA VAL A 90 -8.62 3.24 -7.55
C VAL A 90 -9.98 3.87 -7.28
N HIS A 91 -10.05 5.17 -7.00
CA HIS A 91 -11.33 5.87 -6.85
C HIS A 91 -12.18 5.80 -8.12
N ARG A 92 -11.59 5.98 -9.30
CA ARG A 92 -12.29 5.85 -10.57
C ARG A 92 -12.87 4.44 -10.75
N LYS A 93 -12.08 3.38 -10.47
CA LYS A 93 -12.55 1.98 -10.52
C LYS A 93 -13.65 1.70 -9.50
N SER A 94 -13.52 2.24 -8.29
CA SER A 94 -14.54 2.10 -7.23
C SER A 94 -15.86 2.76 -7.61
N PHE A 95 -15.82 3.87 -8.35
CA PHE A 95 -17.01 4.53 -8.84
C PHE A 95 -17.69 3.72 -9.95
N LEU A 96 -16.92 3.24 -10.92
CA LEU A 96 -17.43 2.45 -12.06
C LEU A 96 -18.00 1.07 -11.68
N THR A 97 -17.58 0.51 -10.56
CA THR A 97 -18.09 -0.79 -10.07
C THR A 97 -19.31 -0.65 -9.16
N ARG A 98 -19.64 0.58 -8.74
CA ARG A 98 -20.84 0.90 -7.96
C ARG A 98 -22.02 1.40 -8.81
N SER A 99 -21.79 1.65 -10.10
CA SER A 99 -22.81 2.02 -11.10
C SER A 99 -23.31 0.80 -11.86
#